data_AF-A0A351AGA4-F1
#
_entry.id   AF-A0A351AGA4-F1
#
_cell.length_a   1.000
_cell.length_b   1.000
_cell.length_c   1.000
_cell.angle_alpha   90.00
_cell.angle_beta   90.00
_cell.angle_gamma   90.00
#
_symmetry.space_group_name_H-M   'P 1'
#
loop_
_entity.id
_entity.type
_entity.pdbx_description
1 polymer ?
#
loop_
_entity_poly.entity_id
_entity_poly.type
_entity_poly.pdbx_seq_one_letter_code
_entity_poly.pdbx_strand_id
1 'polypeptide(L)'
;MMLYSAGYLAAQSKTGTIAAPGDPTLLSDEAYHAVTQFYDYDLSIPLDARVVDQSETPIYKREKIAFTTSTGERIAGWFALPKSATTPPPCVLVLHGVGSNKDAWWRADNPTGPLIPQLLEAGYAVFMLDAAYFGERSHLGDFANPQNFVGKSNWLYRFRDLIVRTAVDYRRALDYLATRADIDPVRRAVFGYSMGGVTAINLLAVEPRLQVGVVCVAPPMLGTGG
;
A
#
# COMPACT_ATOMS: atom_id res chain seq x y z
N MET A 1 -14.53 -23.19 -5.29
CA MET A 1 -15.78 -22.66 -5.89
C MET A 1 -16.95 -23.12 -5.04
N MET A 2 -17.32 -22.31 -4.05
CA MET A 2 -18.61 -22.42 -3.35
C MET A 2 -19.26 -21.05 -3.50
N LEU A 3 -20.30 -21.01 -4.31
CA LEU A 3 -21.21 -19.88 -4.44
C LEU A 3 -22.13 -19.89 -3.21
N TYR A 4 -22.18 -18.79 -2.49
CA TYR A 4 -23.31 -18.50 -1.59
C TYR A 4 -24.04 -17.28 -2.12
N SER A 5 -25.27 -17.50 -2.59
CA SER A 5 -26.25 -16.48 -2.92
C SER A 5 -27.32 -16.45 -1.83
N ALA A 6 -27.61 -15.23 -1.36
CA ALA A 6 -28.80 -14.74 -0.69
C ALA A 6 -29.46 -15.64 0.39
N GLY A 7 -29.11 -15.36 1.65
CA GLY A 7 -29.86 -15.80 2.82
C GLY A 7 -29.55 -14.89 4.00
N TYR A 8 -30.41 -13.91 4.21
CA TYR A 8 -30.41 -12.93 5.29
C TYR A 8 -30.16 -13.59 6.66
N LEU A 9 -29.01 -13.32 7.28
CA LEU A 9 -28.77 -13.55 8.70
C LEU A 9 -27.93 -12.38 9.22
N ALA A 10 -28.53 -11.64 10.13
CA ALA A 10 -28.15 -10.32 10.58
C ALA A 10 -26.72 -10.28 11.16
N ALA A 11 -25.77 -9.81 10.36
CA ALA A 11 -24.63 -9.09 10.88
C ALA A 11 -25.11 -7.65 11.13
N GLN A 12 -25.03 -7.19 12.37
CA GLN A 12 -25.29 -5.79 12.70
C GLN A 12 -24.40 -4.90 11.82
N SER A 13 -25.00 -4.29 10.80
CA SER A 13 -24.38 -3.21 10.05
C SER A 13 -24.32 -2.01 10.97
N LYS A 14 -23.24 -1.87 11.75
CA LYS A 14 -22.79 -0.53 12.12
C LYS A 14 -22.24 0.08 10.84
N THR A 15 -23.13 0.65 10.04
CA THR A 15 -22.80 1.80 9.20
C THR A 15 -22.04 2.75 10.11
N GLY A 16 -20.72 2.86 9.92
CA GLY A 16 -19.90 3.80 10.66
C GLY A 16 -20.44 5.18 10.37
N THR A 17 -21.19 5.75 11.31
CA THR A 17 -21.54 7.16 11.28
C THR A 17 -20.21 7.90 11.33
N ILE A 18 -19.83 8.58 10.25
CA ILE A 18 -18.77 9.57 10.30
C ILE A 18 -19.23 10.58 11.34
N ALA A 19 -18.48 10.74 12.43
CA ALA A 19 -18.88 11.62 13.51
C ALA A 19 -19.12 13.05 12.96
N ALA A 20 -20.13 13.74 13.51
CA ALA A 20 -20.53 15.04 13.01
C ALA A 20 -19.40 16.07 13.24
N PRO A 21 -19.26 17.10 12.38
CA PRO A 21 -18.32 18.19 12.61
C PRO A 21 -18.54 18.81 14.01
N GLY A 22 -17.51 18.83 14.84
CA GLY A 22 -17.56 19.34 16.23
C GLY A 22 -17.67 18.29 17.34
N ASP A 23 -17.64 16.98 17.01
CA ASP A 23 -17.47 15.94 18.03
C ASP A 23 -16.07 16.07 18.69
N PRO A 24 -15.97 16.21 20.03
CA PRO A 24 -14.70 16.33 20.74
C PRO A 24 -13.81 15.07 20.66
N THR A 25 -14.34 13.96 20.13
CA THR A 25 -13.57 12.75 19.82
C THR A 25 -12.93 12.77 18.42
N LEU A 26 -13.30 13.73 17.57
CA LEU A 26 -12.66 13.99 16.28
C LEU A 26 -11.51 14.99 16.44
N LEU A 27 -10.41 14.73 15.73
CA LEU A 27 -9.34 15.70 15.57
C LEU A 27 -9.87 16.96 14.88
N SER A 28 -9.45 18.13 15.33
CA SER A 28 -9.69 19.38 14.59
C SER A 28 -8.95 19.34 13.25
N ASP A 29 -9.43 20.10 12.27
CA ASP A 29 -8.76 20.23 10.96
C ASP A 29 -7.30 20.70 11.11
N GLU A 30 -7.05 21.61 12.06
CA GLU A 30 -5.71 22.07 12.39
C GLU A 30 -4.82 20.94 12.92
N ALA A 31 -5.32 20.13 13.86
CA ALA A 31 -4.58 19.00 14.40
C ALA A 31 -4.36 17.92 13.33
N TYR A 32 -5.35 17.68 12.47
CA TYR A 32 -5.22 16.79 11.33
C TYR A 32 -4.13 17.29 10.37
N HIS A 33 -4.17 18.54 9.93
CA HIS A 33 -3.13 19.13 9.07
C HIS A 33 -1.73 19.07 9.71
N ALA A 34 -1.63 19.35 11.01
CA ALA A 34 -0.37 19.26 11.74
C ALA A 34 0.19 17.82 11.80
N VAL A 35 -0.65 16.79 11.69
CA VAL A 35 -0.21 15.39 11.62
C VAL A 35 0.04 14.96 10.17
N THR A 36 -0.77 15.39 9.21
CA THR A 36 -0.61 14.96 7.82
C THR A 36 0.62 15.54 7.14
N GLN A 37 1.16 16.67 7.62
CA GLN A 37 2.41 17.25 7.08
C GLN A 37 3.60 16.28 7.12
N PHE A 38 3.60 15.29 8.03
CA PHE A 38 4.64 14.26 8.06
C PHE A 38 4.65 13.37 6.81
N TYR A 39 3.54 13.36 6.05
CA TYR A 39 3.40 12.61 4.81
C TYR A 39 3.61 13.47 3.56
N ASP A 40 3.86 14.77 3.71
CA ASP A 40 4.17 15.62 2.58
C ASP A 40 5.56 15.34 2.03
N TYR A 41 5.75 15.67 0.76
CA TYR A 41 7.01 15.47 0.07
C TYR A 41 7.26 16.57 -0.96
N ASP A 42 8.55 16.81 -1.19
CA ASP A 42 8.99 17.78 -2.17
C ASP A 42 8.76 17.25 -3.59
N LEU A 43 7.79 17.85 -4.28
CA LEU A 43 7.45 17.54 -5.67
C LEU A 43 8.52 18.00 -6.67
N SER A 44 9.45 18.88 -6.26
CA SER A 44 10.56 19.32 -7.11
C SER A 44 11.62 18.24 -7.29
N ILE A 45 11.66 17.24 -6.40
CA ILE A 45 12.52 16.06 -6.57
C ILE A 45 11.98 15.25 -7.77
N PRO A 46 12.77 15.11 -8.85
CA PRO A 46 12.31 14.43 -10.04
C PRO A 46 12.12 12.94 -9.74
N LEU A 47 11.13 12.34 -10.40
CA LEU A 47 10.80 10.93 -10.21
C LEU A 47 11.85 10.00 -10.84
N ASP A 48 12.47 10.44 -11.95
CA ASP A 48 13.23 9.66 -12.94
C ASP A 48 12.92 8.16 -12.91
N ALA A 49 11.65 7.84 -13.14
CA ALA A 49 11.17 6.47 -13.18
C ALA A 49 11.66 5.77 -14.45
N ARG A 50 12.14 4.54 -14.31
CA ARG A 50 12.60 3.69 -15.42
C ARG A 50 12.17 2.25 -15.20
N VAL A 51 11.80 1.58 -16.29
CA VAL A 51 11.70 0.12 -16.31
C VAL A 51 13.13 -0.43 -16.33
N VAL A 52 13.51 -1.18 -15.30
CA VAL A 52 14.86 -1.75 -15.15
C VAL A 52 14.91 -3.26 -15.37
N ASP A 53 13.74 -3.91 -15.36
CA ASP A 53 13.56 -5.30 -15.72
C ASP A 53 12.13 -5.50 -16.24
N GLN A 54 11.92 -6.45 -17.14
CA GLN A 54 10.59 -6.77 -17.64
C GLN A 54 10.47 -8.25 -18.04
N SER A 55 9.27 -8.79 -17.84
CA SER A 55 8.91 -10.15 -18.21
C SER A 55 7.45 -10.17 -18.65
N GLU A 56 7.09 -11.14 -19.50
CA GLU A 56 5.73 -11.29 -19.97
C GLU A 56 5.31 -12.75 -19.93
N THR A 57 4.02 -12.97 -19.64
CA THR A 57 3.33 -14.24 -19.80
C THR A 57 2.20 -14.06 -20.81
N PRO A 58 1.47 -15.13 -21.18
CA PRO A 58 0.22 -14.97 -21.93
C PRO A 58 -0.85 -14.17 -21.18
N ILE A 59 -0.77 -14.07 -19.84
CA ILE A 59 -1.81 -13.48 -18.98
C ILE A 59 -1.50 -12.02 -18.63
N TYR A 60 -0.23 -11.67 -18.42
CA TYR A 60 0.16 -10.32 -17.97
C TYR A 60 1.55 -9.92 -18.44
N LYS A 61 1.82 -8.60 -18.44
CA LYS A 61 3.15 -8.01 -18.49
C LYS A 61 3.56 -7.63 -17.07
N ARG A 62 4.82 -7.86 -16.68
CA ARG A 62 5.38 -7.45 -15.39
C ARG A 62 6.68 -6.69 -15.59
N GLU A 63 6.79 -5.54 -14.96
CA GLU A 63 7.90 -4.60 -15.06
C GLU A 63 8.44 -4.29 -13.67
N LYS A 64 9.77 -4.25 -13.52
CA LYS A 64 10.42 -3.66 -12.36
C LYS A 64 10.60 -2.18 -12.61
N ILE A 65 9.94 -1.35 -11.83
CA ILE A 65 10.00 0.10 -11.95
C ILE A 65 10.94 0.63 -10.88
N ALA A 66 12.06 1.24 -11.27
CA ALA A 66 12.93 1.97 -10.36
C ALA A 66 12.63 3.47 -10.45
N PHE A 67 12.52 4.16 -9.32
CA PHE A 67 12.23 5.59 -9.25
C PHE A 67 12.82 6.22 -7.98
N THR A 68 12.89 7.56 -7.93
CA THR A 68 13.33 8.30 -6.73
C THR A 68 12.18 8.70 -5.83
N THR A 69 12.35 8.38 -4.56
CA THR A 69 11.45 8.73 -3.47
C THR A 69 11.59 10.20 -3.08
N SER A 70 10.76 10.65 -2.14
CA SER A 70 10.82 11.99 -1.55
C SER A 70 12.10 12.30 -0.79
N THR A 71 12.90 11.28 -0.45
CA THR A 71 14.16 11.45 0.29
C THR A 71 15.38 11.43 -0.63
N GLY A 72 15.19 11.36 -1.95
CA GLY A 72 16.27 11.15 -2.92
C GLY A 72 16.72 9.68 -3.05
N GLU A 73 16.18 8.77 -2.23
CA GLU A 73 16.48 7.34 -2.30
C GLU A 73 15.98 6.73 -3.61
N ARG A 74 16.75 5.80 -4.18
CA ARG A 74 16.35 5.00 -5.34
C ARG A 74 15.75 3.67 -4.88
N ILE A 75 14.46 3.48 -5.16
CA ILE A 75 13.73 2.26 -4.83
C ILE A 75 13.19 1.61 -6.09
N ALA A 76 12.82 0.33 -5.98
CA ALA A 76 12.18 -0.40 -7.06
C ALA A 76 10.96 -1.19 -6.58
N GLY A 77 9.96 -1.26 -7.46
CA GLY A 77 8.72 -2.02 -7.23
C GLY A 77 8.33 -2.85 -8.44
N TRP A 78 7.44 -3.82 -8.24
CA TRP A 78 6.83 -4.56 -9.34
C TRP A 78 5.54 -3.91 -9.77
N PHE A 79 5.46 -3.55 -11.05
CA PHE A 79 4.22 -3.20 -11.72
C PHE A 79 3.79 -4.34 -12.62
N ALA A 80 2.51 -4.73 -12.58
CA ALA A 80 1.97 -5.79 -13.41
C ALA A 80 0.67 -5.34 -14.08
N LEU A 81 0.58 -5.58 -15.38
CA LEU A 81 -0.52 -5.18 -16.24
C LEU A 81 -1.18 -6.43 -16.86
N PRO A 82 -2.49 -6.67 -16.65
CA PRO A 82 -3.17 -7.79 -17.27
C PRO A 82 -3.33 -7.58 -18.77
N LYS A 83 -3.10 -8.63 -19.57
CA LYS A 83 -3.25 -8.59 -21.05
C LYS A 83 -4.70 -8.74 -21.51
N SER A 84 -5.60 -9.18 -20.61
CA SER A 84 -7.03 -9.32 -20.88
C SER A 84 -7.78 -7.99 -20.91
N ALA A 85 -7.16 -6.89 -20.48
CA ALA A 85 -7.81 -5.59 -20.38
C ALA A 85 -8.02 -4.97 -21.77
N THR A 86 -9.28 -4.71 -22.14
CA THR A 86 -9.67 -4.04 -23.39
C THR A 86 -9.69 -2.52 -23.26
N THR A 87 -9.68 -2.01 -22.03
CA THR A 87 -9.53 -0.60 -21.68
C THR A 87 -8.46 -0.48 -20.59
N PRO A 88 -7.80 0.68 -20.41
CA PRO A 88 -6.85 0.88 -19.31
C PRO A 88 -7.45 0.41 -17.97
N PRO A 89 -6.84 -0.60 -17.30
CA PRO A 89 -7.44 -1.23 -16.13
C PRO A 89 -7.29 -0.36 -14.88
N PRO A 90 -8.21 -0.50 -13.90
CA PRO A 90 -8.00 0.03 -12.56
C PRO A 90 -6.72 -0.55 -11.94
N CYS A 91 -6.08 0.21 -11.04
CA CYS A 91 -4.84 -0.21 -10.40
C CYS A 91 -5.01 -0.41 -8.89
N VAL A 92 -4.48 -1.52 -8.37
CA VAL A 92 -4.42 -1.82 -6.93
C VAL A 92 -2.98 -1.68 -6.44
N LEU A 93 -2.78 -0.83 -5.43
CA LEU A 93 -1.52 -0.77 -4.67
C LEU A 93 -1.53 -1.86 -3.61
N VAL A 94 -0.45 -2.64 -3.48
CA VAL A 94 -0.42 -3.84 -2.62
C VAL A 94 0.71 -3.77 -1.59
N LEU A 95 0.34 -3.60 -0.31
CA LEU A 95 1.24 -3.28 0.80
C LEU A 95 1.44 -4.46 1.75
N HIS A 96 2.66 -5.01 1.79
CA HIS A 96 2.99 -6.22 2.55
C HIS A 96 3.06 -6.03 4.07
N GLY A 97 2.98 -7.14 4.80
CA GLY A 97 3.15 -7.20 6.25
C GLY A 97 4.61 -7.33 6.69
N VAL A 98 4.86 -7.24 8.01
CA VAL A 98 6.20 -7.46 8.58
C VAL A 98 6.71 -8.86 8.22
N GLY A 99 8.00 -8.95 7.88
CA GLY A 99 8.67 -10.21 7.56
C GLY A 99 8.39 -10.72 6.14
N SER A 100 7.64 -9.95 5.36
CA SER A 100 7.36 -10.20 3.96
C SER A 100 8.08 -9.19 3.06
N ASN A 101 7.77 -9.22 1.76
CA ASN A 101 8.31 -8.34 0.74
C ASN A 101 7.38 -8.33 -0.49
N LYS A 102 7.68 -7.48 -1.47
CA LYS A 102 6.93 -7.34 -2.73
C LYS A 102 6.83 -8.63 -3.56
N ASP A 103 7.71 -9.61 -3.36
CA ASP A 103 7.73 -10.86 -4.13
C ASP A 103 6.78 -11.93 -3.57
N ALA A 104 6.37 -11.80 -2.31
CA ALA A 104 5.67 -12.86 -1.58
C ALA A 104 4.30 -13.23 -2.17
N TRP A 105 3.53 -12.27 -2.68
CA TRP A 105 2.14 -12.49 -3.11
C TRP A 105 1.97 -13.01 -4.54
N TRP A 106 3.07 -13.27 -5.23
CA TRP A 106 3.07 -14.02 -6.48
C TRP A 106 2.98 -15.53 -6.25
N ARG A 107 3.40 -16.00 -5.08
CA ARG A 107 3.63 -17.41 -4.83
C ARG A 107 2.38 -18.11 -4.31
N ALA A 108 2.10 -19.30 -4.85
CA ALA A 108 0.98 -20.13 -4.41
C ALA A 108 1.15 -20.66 -2.97
N ASP A 109 2.38 -20.74 -2.48
CA ASP A 109 2.71 -21.18 -1.11
C ASP A 109 2.59 -20.06 -0.07
N ASN A 110 2.21 -18.85 -0.47
CA ASN A 110 1.95 -17.77 0.48
C ASN A 110 0.75 -18.16 1.37
N PRO A 111 0.86 -18.06 2.71
CA PRO A 111 -0.25 -18.39 3.62
C PRO A 111 -1.54 -17.60 3.37
N THR A 112 -1.44 -16.43 2.75
CA THR A 112 -2.57 -15.58 2.35
C THR A 112 -3.01 -15.77 0.89
N GLY A 113 -2.42 -16.76 0.21
CA GLY A 113 -2.67 -17.09 -1.20
C GLY A 113 -1.93 -16.19 -2.20
N PRO A 114 -1.97 -16.56 -3.50
CA PRO A 114 -1.35 -15.78 -4.57
C PRO A 114 -2.27 -14.62 -4.98
N LEU A 115 -2.31 -13.56 -4.16
CA LEU A 115 -3.15 -12.39 -4.39
C LEU A 115 -2.90 -11.73 -5.76
N ILE A 116 -1.64 -11.67 -6.21
CA ILE A 116 -1.30 -10.93 -7.43
C ILE A 116 -1.88 -11.57 -8.69
N PRO A 117 -1.68 -12.88 -8.95
CA PRO A 117 -2.38 -13.57 -10.05
C PRO A 117 -3.90 -13.38 -10.01
N GLN A 118 -4.53 -13.43 -8.84
CA GLN A 118 -5.99 -13.29 -8.70
C GLN A 118 -6.47 -11.88 -9.09
N LEU A 119 -5.74 -10.83 -8.72
CA LEU A 119 -6.05 -9.46 -9.12
C LEU A 119 -5.86 -9.26 -10.63
N LEU A 120 -4.80 -9.82 -11.21
CA LEU A 120 -4.54 -9.74 -12.65
C LEU A 120 -5.61 -10.48 -13.47
N GLU A 121 -6.00 -11.68 -13.06
CA GLU A 121 -7.09 -12.45 -13.68
C GLU A 121 -8.43 -11.72 -13.59
N ALA A 122 -8.67 -11.00 -12.48
CA ALA A 122 -9.85 -10.15 -12.31
C ALA A 122 -9.77 -8.82 -13.08
N GLY A 123 -8.69 -8.56 -13.83
CA GLY A 123 -8.55 -7.40 -14.71
C GLY A 123 -8.00 -6.14 -14.03
N TYR A 124 -7.36 -6.27 -12.86
CA TYR A 124 -6.69 -5.16 -12.19
C TYR A 124 -5.20 -5.12 -12.52
N ALA A 125 -4.67 -3.94 -12.84
CA ALA A 125 -3.24 -3.70 -12.74
C ALA A 125 -2.82 -3.68 -11.27
N VAL A 126 -1.57 -4.03 -10.98
CA VAL A 126 -1.06 -4.07 -9.62
C VAL A 126 0.29 -3.39 -9.52
N PHE A 127 0.48 -2.58 -8.48
CA PHE A 127 1.78 -1.98 -8.15
C PHE A 127 2.14 -2.27 -6.70
N MET A 128 3.32 -2.83 -6.47
CA MET A 128 3.82 -3.21 -5.16
C MET A 128 5.27 -2.76 -4.95
N LEU A 129 5.54 -2.24 -3.76
CA LEU A 129 6.85 -1.81 -3.30
C LEU A 129 7.27 -2.65 -2.09
N ASP A 130 8.58 -2.73 -1.85
CA ASP A 130 9.08 -3.11 -0.53
C ASP A 130 8.86 -1.93 0.44
N ALA A 131 8.24 -2.21 1.59
CA ALA A 131 8.15 -1.28 2.69
C ALA A 131 9.54 -0.86 3.16
N ALA A 132 9.66 0.35 3.72
CA ALA A 132 10.92 0.82 4.27
C ALA A 132 11.49 -0.20 5.27
N TYR A 133 12.78 -0.52 5.15
CA TYR A 133 13.51 -1.53 5.95
C TYR A 133 13.27 -3.01 5.57
N PHE A 134 12.54 -3.31 4.49
CA PHE A 134 12.26 -4.68 4.05
C PHE A 134 12.77 -4.95 2.64
N GLY A 135 12.86 -6.24 2.29
CA GLY A 135 13.26 -6.69 0.95
C GLY A 135 14.57 -6.05 0.48
N GLU A 136 14.53 -5.40 -0.69
CA GLU A 136 15.70 -4.72 -1.29
C GLU A 136 16.19 -3.52 -0.45
N ARG A 137 15.38 -3.06 0.51
CA ARG A 137 15.65 -1.91 1.38
C ARG A 137 16.02 -2.31 2.81
N SER A 138 16.27 -3.59 3.06
CA SER A 138 16.64 -4.12 4.38
C SER A 138 17.91 -3.50 4.97
N HIS A 139 18.83 -3.04 4.13
CA HIS A 139 20.03 -2.33 4.53
C HIS A 139 19.75 -1.03 5.31
N LEU A 140 18.64 -0.34 5.02
CA LEU A 140 18.23 0.86 5.77
C LEU A 140 17.79 0.56 7.21
N GLY A 141 17.40 -0.70 7.46
CA GLY A 141 16.99 -1.18 8.77
C GLY A 141 18.13 -1.86 9.51
N ASP A 142 19.38 -1.70 9.07
CA ASP A 142 20.56 -2.39 9.59
C ASP A 142 20.42 -3.93 9.49
N PHE A 143 19.66 -4.42 8.50
CA PHE A 143 19.28 -5.83 8.36
C PHE A 143 18.65 -6.41 9.63
N ALA A 144 18.01 -5.56 10.45
CA ALA A 144 17.39 -6.00 11.68
C ALA A 144 16.33 -7.06 11.42
N ASN A 145 16.21 -8.01 12.37
CA ASN A 145 15.16 -9.01 12.31
C ASN A 145 13.78 -8.31 12.20
N PRO A 146 12.99 -8.59 11.15
CA PRO A 146 11.62 -8.11 11.00
C PRO A 146 10.77 -8.13 12.25
N GLN A 147 10.89 -9.17 13.07
CA GLN A 147 10.10 -9.34 14.28
C GLN A 147 10.38 -8.24 15.32
N ASN A 148 11.52 -7.54 15.25
CA ASN A 148 11.81 -6.41 16.13
C ASN A 148 10.81 -5.25 15.95
N PHE A 149 10.20 -5.12 14.76
CA PHE A 149 9.17 -4.11 14.50
C PHE A 149 7.83 -4.43 15.19
N VAL A 150 7.65 -5.66 15.69
CA VAL A 150 6.44 -6.13 16.36
C VAL A 150 6.83 -6.70 17.72
N GLY A 151 7.04 -5.82 18.70
CA GLY A 151 7.18 -6.22 20.11
C GLY A 151 8.39 -5.67 20.88
N LYS A 152 9.29 -4.90 20.25
CA LYS A 152 10.34 -4.18 20.99
C LYS A 152 9.96 -2.72 21.19
N SER A 153 9.84 -2.30 22.46
CA SER A 153 9.39 -0.95 22.84
C SER A 153 10.26 0.18 22.28
N ASN A 154 11.57 -0.04 22.10
CA ASN A 154 12.47 0.95 21.49
C ASN A 154 12.35 1.06 19.96
N TRP A 155 11.49 0.26 19.31
CA TRP A 155 11.25 0.32 17.86
C TRP A 155 9.98 1.06 17.47
N LEU A 156 9.22 1.63 18.42
CA LEU A 156 8.02 2.41 18.14
C LEU A 156 8.29 3.56 17.15
N TYR A 157 9.39 4.30 17.35
CA TYR A 157 9.79 5.38 16.44
C TYR A 157 10.14 4.85 15.05
N ARG A 158 10.91 3.76 14.97
CA ARG A 158 11.25 3.11 13.69
C ARG A 158 10.00 2.57 12.98
N PHE A 159 9.02 2.08 13.72
CA PHE A 159 7.76 1.62 13.15
C PHE A 159 6.94 2.80 12.60
N ARG A 160 6.81 3.90 13.34
CA ARG A 160 6.18 5.12 12.82
C ARG A 160 6.87 5.61 11.55
N ASP A 161 8.20 5.72 11.58
CA ASP A 161 8.98 6.20 10.43
C ASP A 161 8.86 5.25 9.23
N LEU A 162 8.78 3.94 9.47
CA LEU A 162 8.46 2.95 8.44
C LEU A 162 7.11 3.24 7.79
N ILE A 163 6.06 3.46 8.58
CA ILE A 163 4.69 3.68 8.07
C ILE A 163 4.68 4.94 7.21
N VAL A 164 5.24 6.04 7.72
CA VAL A 164 5.31 7.33 7.04
C VAL A 164 6.09 7.20 5.73
N ARG A 165 7.33 6.68 5.77
CA ARG A 165 8.17 6.52 4.57
C ARG A 165 7.48 5.66 3.52
N THR A 166 6.93 4.52 3.92
CA THR A 166 6.25 3.61 3.00
C THR A 166 5.02 4.26 2.38
N ALA A 167 4.21 5.00 3.15
CA ALA A 167 3.07 5.73 2.60
C ALA A 167 3.51 6.77 1.57
N VAL A 168 4.54 7.57 1.87
CA VAL A 168 5.09 8.56 0.92
C VAL A 168 5.64 7.90 -0.34
N ASP A 169 6.30 6.75 -0.22
CA ASP A 169 6.77 5.98 -1.38
C ASP A 169 5.61 5.56 -2.30
N TYR A 170 4.45 5.19 -1.74
CA TYR A 170 3.26 4.90 -2.53
C TYR A 170 2.60 6.15 -3.13
N ARG A 171 2.68 7.32 -2.48
CA ARG A 171 2.27 8.60 -3.11
C ARG A 171 3.15 8.90 -4.33
N ARG A 172 4.45 8.63 -4.26
CA ARG A 172 5.39 8.72 -5.40
C ARG A 172 5.10 7.68 -6.48
N ALA A 173 4.72 6.46 -6.09
CA ALA A 173 4.26 5.44 -7.03
C ALA A 173 2.99 5.90 -7.77
N LEU A 174 2.08 6.61 -7.11
CA LEU A 174 0.90 7.21 -7.75
C LEU A 174 1.26 8.35 -8.72
N ASP A 175 2.35 9.08 -8.47
CA ASP A 175 2.90 10.04 -9.44
C ASP A 175 3.38 9.32 -10.69
N TYR A 176 4.09 8.19 -10.54
CA TYR A 176 4.47 7.34 -11.68
C TYR A 176 3.26 6.82 -12.44
N LEU A 177 2.24 6.31 -11.73
CA LEU A 177 1.01 5.84 -12.35
C LEU A 177 0.30 6.97 -13.13
N ALA A 178 0.40 8.22 -12.69
CA ALA A 178 -0.16 9.35 -13.44
C ALA A 178 0.54 9.62 -14.79
N THR A 179 1.76 9.11 -15.00
CA THR A 179 2.45 9.22 -16.30
C THR A 179 2.13 8.08 -17.26
N ARG A 180 1.30 7.11 -16.85
CA ARG A 180 0.98 5.92 -17.63
C ARG A 180 -0.36 6.05 -18.34
N ALA A 181 -0.37 5.89 -19.66
CA ALA A 181 -1.58 5.90 -20.47
C ALA A 181 -2.29 4.52 -20.53
N ASP A 182 -1.61 3.47 -20.06
CA ASP A 182 -2.08 2.09 -20.07
C ASP A 182 -2.72 1.65 -18.75
N ILE A 183 -3.09 2.60 -17.88
CA ILE A 183 -3.89 2.37 -16.67
C ILE A 183 -5.04 3.38 -16.58
N ASP A 184 -6.06 3.04 -15.82
CA ASP A 184 -7.15 3.98 -15.52
C ASP A 184 -6.63 5.14 -14.64
N PRO A 185 -6.80 6.41 -15.05
CA PRO A 185 -6.28 7.54 -14.29
C PRO A 185 -7.06 7.82 -13.00
N VAL A 186 -8.28 7.30 -12.87
CA VAL A 186 -9.21 7.61 -11.77
C VAL A 186 -9.37 6.43 -10.82
N ARG A 187 -9.50 5.21 -11.35
CA ARG A 187 -9.82 4.02 -10.54
C ARG A 187 -8.59 3.39 -9.91
N ARG A 188 -8.34 3.79 -8.66
CA ARG A 188 -7.18 3.35 -7.88
C ARG A 188 -7.60 2.91 -6.50
N ALA A 189 -7.09 1.75 -6.07
CA ALA A 189 -7.37 1.17 -4.77
C ALA A 189 -6.07 0.81 -4.05
N VAL A 190 -6.16 0.60 -2.74
CA VAL A 190 -5.07 0.08 -1.93
C VAL A 190 -5.53 -1.16 -1.16
N PHE A 191 -4.68 -2.19 -1.16
CA PHE A 191 -4.79 -3.37 -0.32
C PHE A 191 -3.61 -3.40 0.65
N GLY A 192 -3.87 -3.63 1.93
CA GLY A 192 -2.84 -3.71 2.96
C GLY A 192 -3.08 -4.85 3.95
N TYR A 193 -2.02 -5.63 4.22
CA TYR A 193 -2.04 -6.72 5.19
C TYR A 193 -1.16 -6.42 6.41
N SER A 194 -1.72 -6.52 7.62
CA SER A 194 -1.02 -6.30 8.89
C SER A 194 -0.37 -4.91 8.94
N MET A 195 0.97 -4.81 9.00
CA MET A 195 1.70 -3.55 8.84
C MET A 195 1.29 -2.79 7.59
N GLY A 196 1.12 -3.47 6.46
CA GLY A 196 0.62 -2.85 5.24
C GLY A 196 -0.82 -2.35 5.37
N GLY A 197 -1.62 -2.96 6.26
CA GLY A 197 -2.97 -2.48 6.60
C GLY A 197 -2.92 -1.16 7.40
N VAL A 198 -2.00 -1.04 8.37
CA VAL A 198 -1.73 0.22 9.07
C VAL A 198 -1.28 1.30 8.09
N THR A 199 -0.36 0.96 7.19
CA THR A 199 0.09 1.89 6.14
C THR A 199 -1.04 2.26 5.19
N ALA A 200 -1.91 1.32 4.80
CA ALA A 200 -3.04 1.58 3.91
C ALA A 200 -4.04 2.56 4.54
N ILE A 201 -4.34 2.44 5.84
CA ILE A 201 -5.18 3.40 6.56
C ILE A 201 -4.57 4.81 6.50
N ASN A 202 -3.28 4.92 6.85
CA ASN A 202 -2.60 6.22 6.84
C ASN A 202 -2.51 6.81 5.42
N LEU A 203 -2.23 5.97 4.42
CA LEU A 203 -2.18 6.38 3.03
C LEU A 203 -3.55 6.88 2.54
N LEU A 204 -4.64 6.16 2.80
CA LEU A 204 -6.00 6.60 2.47
C LEU A 204 -6.34 7.94 3.12
N ALA A 205 -5.84 8.19 4.33
CA ALA A 205 -6.07 9.44 5.03
C ALA A 205 -5.35 10.62 4.36
N VAL A 206 -4.23 10.43 3.66
CA VAL A 206 -3.39 11.53 3.11
C VAL A 206 -3.32 11.57 1.58
N GLU A 207 -3.96 10.62 0.89
CA GLU A 207 -3.84 10.45 -0.55
C GLU A 207 -5.22 10.41 -1.23
N PRO A 208 -5.74 11.57 -1.67
CA PRO A 208 -7.08 11.67 -2.23
C PRO A 208 -7.24 10.97 -3.59
N ARG A 209 -6.16 10.56 -4.25
CA ARG A 209 -6.22 9.80 -5.51
C ARG A 209 -6.67 8.35 -5.31
N LEU A 210 -6.75 7.85 -4.08
CA LEU A 210 -7.24 6.50 -3.77
C LEU A 210 -8.73 6.52 -3.45
N GLN A 211 -9.48 5.63 -4.10
CA GLN A 211 -10.95 5.58 -3.97
C GLN A 211 -11.43 4.47 -3.03
N VAL A 212 -10.64 3.39 -2.90
CA VAL A 212 -11.04 2.19 -2.16
C VAL A 212 -9.86 1.66 -1.36
N GLY A 213 -10.13 1.28 -0.10
CA GLY A 213 -9.20 0.63 0.79
C GLY A 213 -9.68 -0.75 1.21
N VAL A 214 -8.81 -1.76 1.10
CA VAL A 214 -9.00 -3.08 1.69
C VAL A 214 -7.93 -3.30 2.73
N VAL A 215 -8.33 -3.35 3.99
CA VAL A 215 -7.43 -3.45 5.14
C VAL A 215 -7.64 -4.79 5.83
N CYS A 216 -6.60 -5.62 5.87
CA CYS A 216 -6.65 -6.94 6.47
C CYS A 216 -5.74 -7.01 7.69
N VAL A 217 -6.30 -7.42 8.84
CA VAL A 217 -5.58 -7.70 10.10
C VAL A 217 -4.60 -6.60 10.55
N ALA A 218 -4.96 -5.32 10.35
CA ALA A 218 -4.14 -4.20 10.81
C ALA A 218 -4.04 -4.21 12.35
N PRO A 219 -2.83 -4.35 12.92
CA PRO A 219 -2.69 -4.27 14.37
C PRO A 219 -3.04 -2.87 14.85
N PRO A 220 -3.56 -2.74 16.09
CA PRO A 220 -3.67 -1.42 16.70
C PRO A 220 -2.29 -0.78 16.76
N MET A 221 -2.19 0.51 16.42
CA MET A 221 -1.00 1.28 16.74
C MET A 221 -0.86 1.24 18.26
N LEU A 222 0.21 0.63 18.77
CA LEU A 222 0.44 0.49 20.21
C LEU A 222 0.45 1.89 20.84
N GLY A 223 -0.66 2.27 21.45
CA GLY A 223 -0.72 3.41 22.34
C GLY A 223 0.13 3.07 23.57
N THR A 224 0.89 4.05 24.05
CA THR A 224 1.39 3.99 25.43
C THR A 224 0.15 3.98 26.32
N GLY A 225 -0.29 2.79 26.74
CA GLY A 225 -1.30 2.67 27.78
C GLY A 225 -0.82 3.49 28.98
N GLY A 226 -1.63 4.48 29.35
CA GLY A 226 -1.59 5.05 30.70
C GLY A 226 -2.17 4.06 31.70
#